data_AF-A0AAE0CK72-F1
#
_entry.id   AF-A0AAE0CK72-F1
#
_cell.length_a   1.000
_cell.length_b   1.000
_cell.length_c   1.000
_cell.angle_alpha   90.00
_cell.angle_beta   90.00
_cell.angle_gamma   90.00
#
_symmetry.space_group_name_H-M   'P 1'
#
loop_
_entity.id
_entity.type
_entity.pdbx_description
1 polymer ?
#
loop_
_entity_poly.entity_id
_entity_poly.type
_entity_poly.pdbx_seq_one_letter_code
_entity_poly.pdbx_strand_id
1 'polypeptide(L)'
;MDDHKGQAQPNGFYLNGLLPNEADSMTRVLDRERWSQAEKRAVELIARIHPNQPSKDQRNAIENYMRSLITKCFPCQVLAYGSVPLQTYLPDGDIDLTAFSKNQDLKWYDILKEALENEVERENAEFCMKDVEIIPAKVPIVKCIVENIAVDISFNQLGGLCALCFLEGVDNLIKKIISSSTAFC
;
A
#
# COMPACT_ATOMS: atom_id res chain seq x y z
N MET A 1 44.39 34.63 33.64
CA MET A 1 45.25 34.07 32.60
C MET A 1 44.95 32.59 32.59
N ASP A 2 43.78 32.15 32.14
CA ASP A 2 43.28 31.99 30.76
C ASP A 2 42.91 30.49 30.73
N ASP A 3 41.85 29.97 30.13
CA ASP A 3 40.73 30.54 29.40
C ASP A 3 39.64 29.45 29.42
N HIS A 4 38.39 29.84 29.68
CA HIS A 4 37.23 29.02 29.39
C HIS A 4 37.05 28.96 27.86
N LYS A 5 37.21 27.77 27.25
CA LYS A 5 36.65 27.51 25.92
C LYS A 5 35.54 26.47 26.01
N GLY A 6 34.31 26.99 25.97
CA GLY A 6 33.09 26.21 25.80
C GLY A 6 33.15 25.41 24.50
N GLN A 7 32.84 24.13 24.63
CA GLN A 7 32.73 23.20 23.52
C GLN A 7 31.36 23.44 22.86
N ALA A 8 31.35 24.20 21.76
CA ALA A 8 30.15 24.36 20.95
C ALA A 8 29.87 23.02 20.25
N GLN A 9 28.79 22.35 20.65
CA GLN A 9 28.23 21.26 19.88
C GLN A 9 27.53 21.84 18.64
N PRO A 10 27.87 21.41 17.42
CA PRO A 10 27.05 21.72 16.27
C PRO A 10 25.84 20.80 16.30
N ASN A 11 24.72 21.36 16.77
CA ASN A 11 23.39 20.86 16.44
C ASN A 11 23.23 20.88 14.92
N GLY A 12 23.31 19.72 14.30
CA GLY A 12 23.16 19.59 12.85
C GLY A 12 23.03 18.13 12.47
N PHE A 13 21.97 17.46 12.91
CA PHE A 13 21.52 16.23 12.27
C PHE A 13 21.02 16.59 10.87
N TYR A 14 21.93 16.68 9.91
CA TYR A 14 21.56 16.66 8.50
C TYR A 14 21.18 15.23 8.17
N LEU A 15 19.87 14.97 8.09
CA LEU A 15 19.31 13.70 7.62
C LEU A 15 19.48 13.60 6.09
N ASN A 16 20.71 13.71 5.60
CA ASN A 16 21.08 13.37 4.24
C ASN A 16 22.32 12.50 4.38
N GLY A 17 22.19 11.19 4.17
CA GLY A 17 23.28 10.21 4.27
C GLY A 17 24.37 10.38 3.22
N LEU A 18 24.85 11.61 3.01
CA LEU A 18 25.83 12.01 2.01
C LEU A 18 27.10 12.53 2.71
N LEU A 19 28.24 12.27 2.07
CA LEU A 19 29.53 12.70 2.56
C LEU A 19 29.68 14.23 2.47
N PRO A 20 30.44 14.87 3.39
CA PRO A 20 30.51 16.34 3.53
C PRO A 20 30.91 17.11 2.26
N ASN A 21 31.59 16.48 1.31
CA ASN A 21 32.12 17.12 0.10
C ASN A 21 31.19 17.06 -1.13
N GLU A 22 30.02 16.42 -1.03
CA GLU A 22 29.06 16.35 -2.15
C GLU A 22 27.89 17.34 -1.98
N ALA A 23 27.71 17.89 -0.78
CA ALA A 23 26.61 18.80 -0.47
C ALA A 23 26.63 20.09 -1.32
N ASP A 24 27.80 20.66 -1.58
CA ASP A 24 27.97 21.88 -2.39
C ASP A 24 27.81 21.65 -3.90
N SER A 25 27.92 20.39 -4.37
CA SER A 25 27.81 20.04 -5.78
C SER A 25 26.37 19.70 -6.20
N MET A 26 25.50 19.37 -5.23
CA MET A 26 24.13 18.89 -5.51
C MET A 26 23.05 19.97 -5.47
N THR A 27 23.27 21.12 -4.85
CA THR A 27 22.36 22.29 -4.93
C THR A 27 22.59 23.14 -6.18
N ARG A 28 22.92 22.50 -7.32
CA ARG A 28 22.77 23.17 -8.61
C ARG A 28 21.29 23.40 -8.84
N VAL A 29 20.90 24.65 -9.11
CA VAL A 29 19.57 24.99 -9.62
C VAL A 29 19.24 24.00 -10.74
N LEU A 30 18.23 23.16 -10.53
CA LEU A 30 17.81 22.17 -11.51
C LEU A 30 17.48 22.92 -12.80
N ASP A 31 18.13 22.52 -13.90
CA ASP A 31 17.88 23.07 -15.23
C ASP A 31 16.37 22.95 -15.53
N ARG A 32 15.71 24.10 -15.71
CA ARG A 32 14.26 24.20 -15.89
C ARG A 32 13.77 23.31 -17.02
N GLU A 33 14.55 23.21 -18.10
CA GLU A 33 14.22 22.39 -19.26
C GLU A 33 14.26 20.89 -18.90
N ARG A 34 15.31 20.45 -18.18
CA ARG A 34 15.40 19.06 -17.71
C ARG A 34 14.28 18.72 -16.74
N TRP A 35 13.91 19.64 -15.85
CA TRP A 35 12.80 19.43 -14.93
C TRP A 35 11.47 19.29 -15.66
N SER A 36 11.19 20.18 -16.63
CA SER A 36 9.97 20.09 -17.45
C SER A 36 9.90 18.79 -18.23
N GLN A 37 11.03 18.32 -18.78
CA GLN A 37 11.10 17.02 -19.44
C GLN A 37 10.86 15.87 -18.47
N ALA A 38 11.46 15.90 -17.27
CA ALA A 38 11.25 14.88 -16.24
C ALA A 38 9.78 14.82 -15.80
N GLU A 39 9.16 15.97 -15.55
CA GLU A 39 7.75 16.08 -15.18
C GLU A 39 6.84 15.52 -16.29
N LYS A 40 7.09 15.90 -17.55
CA LYS A 40 6.35 15.35 -18.70
C LYS A 40 6.47 13.83 -18.78
N ARG A 41 7.67 13.27 -18.62
CA ARG A 41 7.89 11.82 -18.63
C ARG A 41 7.21 11.11 -17.45
N ALA A 42 7.23 11.72 -16.27
CA ALA A 42 6.55 11.18 -15.10
C ALA A 42 5.03 11.11 -15.32
N VAL A 43 4.43 12.19 -15.87
CA VAL A 43 3.00 12.21 -16.22
C VAL A 43 2.65 11.15 -17.27
N GLU A 44 3.46 11.02 -18.33
CA GLU A 44 3.28 9.98 -19.35
C GLU A 44 3.33 8.57 -18.76
N LEU A 45 4.24 8.32 -17.82
CA LEU A 45 4.39 7.03 -17.16
C LEU A 45 3.20 6.74 -16.23
N ILE A 46 2.83 7.70 -15.37
CA ILE A 46 1.68 7.57 -14.46
C ILE A 46 0.41 7.30 -15.28
N ALA A 47 0.18 8.05 -16.36
CA ALA A 47 -0.98 7.85 -17.24
C ALA A 47 -1.07 6.42 -17.80
N ARG A 48 0.04 5.70 -17.94
CA ARG A 48 0.05 4.30 -18.43
C ARG A 48 -0.17 3.26 -17.34
N ILE A 49 0.25 3.54 -16.11
CA ILE A 49 0.27 2.54 -15.03
C ILE A 49 -0.76 2.82 -13.93
N HIS A 50 -1.34 4.01 -13.87
CA HIS A 50 -2.33 4.35 -12.86
C HIS A 50 -3.61 3.52 -12.99
N PRO A 51 -4.34 3.32 -11.88
CA PRO A 51 -5.63 2.66 -11.90
C PRO A 51 -6.66 3.28 -12.85
N ASN A 52 -7.22 2.46 -13.73
CA ASN A 52 -8.33 2.81 -14.60
C ASN A 52 -9.67 2.24 -14.08
N GLN A 53 -10.79 2.69 -14.64
CA GLN A 53 -12.13 2.30 -14.17
C GLN A 53 -12.38 0.79 -14.22
N PRO A 54 -12.09 0.07 -15.34
CA PRO A 54 -12.23 -1.39 -15.38
C PRO A 54 -11.43 -2.12 -14.28
N SER A 55 -10.19 -1.70 -14.03
CA SER A 55 -9.36 -2.33 -12.99
C SER A 55 -9.90 -2.06 -11.59
N LYS A 56 -10.46 -0.86 -11.33
CA LYS A 56 -11.14 -0.54 -10.06
C LYS A 56 -12.36 -1.42 -9.86
N ASP A 57 -13.20 -1.55 -10.89
CA ASP A 57 -14.42 -2.35 -10.82
C ASP A 57 -14.11 -3.83 -10.59
N GLN A 58 -13.10 -4.37 -11.30
CA GLN A 58 -12.64 -5.73 -11.12
C GLN A 58 -12.11 -5.99 -9.70
N ARG A 59 -11.22 -5.13 -9.20
CA ARG A 59 -10.66 -5.28 -7.84
C ARG A 59 -11.73 -5.15 -6.76
N ASN A 60 -12.68 -4.23 -6.91
CA ASN A 60 -13.81 -4.09 -5.99
C ASN A 60 -14.71 -5.35 -5.99
N ALA A 61 -14.95 -5.95 -7.16
CA ALA A 61 -15.75 -7.16 -7.26
C ALA A 61 -15.04 -8.35 -6.58
N ILE A 62 -13.74 -8.54 -6.84
CA ILE A 62 -12.91 -9.55 -6.18
C ILE A 62 -12.86 -9.34 -4.67
N GLU A 63 -12.65 -8.09 -4.21
CA GLU A 63 -12.64 -7.76 -2.78
C GLU A 63 -13.96 -8.14 -2.10
N ASN A 64 -15.10 -7.82 -2.73
CA ASN A 64 -16.42 -8.16 -2.20
C ASN A 64 -16.65 -9.68 -2.14
N TYR A 65 -16.24 -10.39 -3.18
CA TYR A 65 -16.31 -11.84 -3.23
C TYR A 65 -15.45 -12.51 -2.15
N MET A 66 -14.18 -12.11 -2.05
CA MET A 66 -13.26 -12.62 -1.04
C MET A 66 -13.76 -12.31 0.37
N ARG A 67 -14.28 -11.11 0.61
CA ARG A 67 -14.94 -10.75 1.88
C ARG A 67 -16.09 -11.70 2.20
N SER A 68 -16.93 -12.05 1.22
CA SER A 68 -18.03 -13.00 1.41
C SER A 68 -17.52 -14.41 1.78
N LEU A 69 -16.45 -14.87 1.14
CA LEU A 69 -15.87 -16.19 1.43
C LEU A 69 -15.25 -16.24 2.84
N ILE A 70 -14.38 -15.27 3.15
CA ILE A 70 -13.66 -15.24 4.43
C ILE A 70 -14.65 -15.13 5.61
N THR A 71 -15.68 -14.30 5.49
CA THR A 71 -16.68 -14.11 6.57
C THR A 71 -17.57 -15.34 6.81
N LYS A 72 -17.69 -16.26 5.84
CA LYS A 72 -18.35 -17.57 6.03
C LYS A 72 -17.48 -18.58 6.76
N CYS A 73 -16.15 -18.42 6.73
CA CYS A 73 -15.22 -19.35 7.37
C CYS A 73 -15.24 -19.22 8.89
N PHE A 74 -15.28 -17.98 9.40
CA PHE A 74 -15.30 -17.69 10.82
C PHE A 74 -15.79 -16.25 11.08
N PRO A 75 -16.31 -15.95 12.29
CA PRO A 75 -16.75 -14.60 12.65
C PRO A 75 -15.58 -13.61 12.60
N CYS A 76 -15.57 -12.75 11.58
CA CYS A 76 -14.54 -11.73 11.40
C CYS A 76 -15.06 -10.51 10.63
N GLN A 77 -14.27 -9.44 10.64
CA GLN A 77 -14.39 -8.30 9.72
C GLN A 77 -13.23 -8.33 8.74
N VAL A 78 -13.48 -8.06 7.46
CA VAL A 78 -12.46 -8.08 6.41
C VAL A 78 -12.37 -6.70 5.78
N LEU A 79 -11.17 -6.14 5.80
CA LEU A 79 -10.87 -4.80 5.28
C LEU A 79 -9.74 -4.90 4.26
N ALA A 80 -9.87 -4.18 3.16
CA ALA A 80 -8.74 -3.93 2.28
C ALA A 80 -7.83 -2.86 2.90
N TYR A 81 -6.53 -2.98 2.66
CA TYR A 81 -5.55 -1.96 2.99
C TYR A 81 -4.54 -1.82 1.85
N GLY A 82 -3.53 -0.99 2.04
CA GLY A 82 -2.46 -0.86 1.04
C GLY A 82 -2.92 -0.13 -0.23
N SER A 83 -2.47 -0.64 -1.37
CA SER A 83 -2.49 0.10 -2.64
C SER A 83 -3.90 0.26 -3.23
N VAL A 84 -4.78 -0.73 -3.04
CA VAL A 84 -6.14 -0.77 -3.60
C VAL A 84 -7.01 0.39 -3.09
N PRO A 85 -7.25 0.55 -1.78
CA PRO A 85 -8.04 1.68 -1.27
C PRO A 85 -7.39 3.04 -1.54
N LEU A 86 -6.06 3.12 -1.64
CA LEU A 86 -5.33 4.34 -1.99
C LEU A 86 -5.39 4.67 -3.49
N GLN A 87 -5.83 3.75 -4.34
CA GLN A 87 -5.75 3.86 -5.80
C GLN A 87 -4.32 4.12 -6.31
N THR A 88 -3.33 3.48 -5.68
CA THR A 88 -1.90 3.60 -6.02
C THR A 88 -1.30 2.30 -6.55
N TYR A 89 -2.14 1.29 -6.83
CA TYR A 89 -1.68 0.01 -7.38
C TYR A 89 -1.24 0.12 -8.84
N LEU A 90 -0.28 -0.75 -9.20
CA LEU A 90 0.13 -1.00 -10.58
C LEU A 90 -0.83 -1.99 -11.26
N PRO A 91 -0.78 -2.12 -12.61
CA PRO A 91 -1.67 -3.04 -13.33
C PRO A 91 -1.62 -4.48 -12.81
N ASP A 92 -0.44 -4.94 -12.40
CA ASP A 92 -0.14 -6.25 -11.82
C ASP A 92 -0.15 -6.28 -10.29
N GLY A 93 -0.57 -5.18 -9.64
CA GLY A 93 -0.65 -5.10 -8.19
C GLY A 93 -1.57 -6.17 -7.60
N ASP A 94 -1.32 -6.55 -6.35
CA ASP A 94 -2.15 -7.44 -5.56
C ASP A 94 -3.33 -6.71 -4.89
N ILE A 95 -4.21 -7.50 -4.27
CA ILE A 95 -5.22 -7.02 -3.33
C ILE A 95 -4.81 -7.48 -1.94
N ASP A 96 -4.47 -6.53 -1.08
CA ASP A 96 -4.18 -6.77 0.33
C ASP A 96 -5.48 -6.76 1.15
N LEU A 97 -5.78 -7.89 1.80
CA LEU A 97 -6.89 -8.02 2.74
C LEU A 97 -6.36 -8.34 4.14
N THR A 98 -7.01 -7.78 5.16
CA THR A 98 -6.81 -8.17 6.56
C THR A 98 -8.12 -8.58 7.19
N ALA A 99 -8.12 -9.74 7.84
CA ALA A 99 -9.23 -10.20 8.67
C ALA A 99 -8.99 -9.87 10.15
N PHE A 100 -10.05 -9.45 10.84
CA PHE A 100 -10.07 -9.19 12.27
C PHE A 100 -11.11 -10.07 12.95
N SER A 101 -10.67 -10.90 13.90
CA SER A 101 -11.57 -11.61 14.80
C SER A 101 -11.20 -11.35 16.26
N LYS A 102 -12.20 -11.46 17.13
CA LYS A 102 -11.99 -11.46 18.59
C LYS A 102 -11.34 -12.76 19.08
N ASN A 103 -11.39 -13.83 18.29
CA ASN A 103 -10.84 -15.12 18.65
C ASN A 103 -9.43 -15.31 18.08
N GLN A 104 -8.42 -15.19 18.93
CA GLN A 104 -7.01 -15.26 18.56
C GLN A 104 -6.43 -16.68 18.56
N ASP A 105 -7.15 -17.66 19.11
CA ASP A 105 -6.70 -19.06 19.22
C ASP A 105 -7.08 -19.90 17.99
N LEU A 106 -7.71 -19.29 16.99
CA LEU A 106 -8.08 -19.96 15.75
C LEU A 106 -6.85 -20.17 14.86
N LYS A 107 -6.69 -21.39 14.34
CA LYS A 107 -5.86 -21.68 13.16
C LYS A 107 -6.55 -21.13 11.90
N TRP A 108 -6.78 -19.82 11.88
CA TRP A 108 -7.57 -19.13 10.86
C TRP A 108 -7.05 -19.38 9.44
N TYR A 109 -5.73 -19.51 9.28
CA TYR A 109 -5.09 -19.73 7.99
C TYR A 109 -5.35 -21.15 7.45
N ASP A 110 -5.41 -22.17 8.32
CA ASP A 110 -5.74 -23.55 7.90
C ASP A 110 -7.21 -23.63 7.46
N ILE A 111 -8.10 -23.04 8.26
CA ILE A 111 -9.55 -22.97 7.96
C ILE A 111 -9.78 -22.20 6.66
N LEU A 112 -9.12 -21.05 6.50
CA LEU A 112 -9.26 -20.24 5.30
C LEU A 112 -8.68 -20.96 4.07
N LYS A 113 -7.50 -21.57 4.19
CA LYS A 113 -6.89 -22.34 3.10
C LYS A 113 -7.84 -23.43 2.62
N GLU A 114 -8.39 -24.23 3.52
CA GLU A 114 -9.35 -25.29 3.18
C GLU A 114 -10.60 -24.73 2.48
N ALA A 115 -11.14 -23.62 2.97
CA ALA A 115 -12.30 -22.98 2.34
C ALA A 115 -11.99 -22.45 0.93
N LEU A 116 -10.82 -21.86 0.72
CA LEU A 116 -10.39 -21.39 -0.60
C LEU A 116 -10.09 -22.56 -1.56
N GLU A 117 -9.48 -23.65 -1.08
CA GLU A 117 -9.27 -24.86 -1.88
C GLU A 117 -10.61 -25.49 -2.32
N ASN A 118 -11.61 -25.52 -1.43
CA ASN A 118 -12.96 -25.95 -1.81
C ASN A 118 -13.62 -25.02 -2.83
N GLU A 119 -13.33 -23.71 -2.76
CA GLU A 119 -13.82 -22.73 -3.71
C GLU A 119 -13.18 -22.89 -5.10
N VAL A 120 -11.91 -23.29 -5.17
CA VAL A 120 -11.19 -23.61 -6.42
C VAL A 120 -11.89 -24.75 -7.17
N GLU A 121 -12.35 -25.78 -6.46
CA GLU A 121 -13.02 -26.95 -7.03
C GLU A 121 -14.50 -26.70 -7.38
N ARG A 122 -15.04 -25.50 -7.10
CA ARG A 122 -16.46 -25.20 -7.24
C ARG A 122 -16.83 -24.84 -8.68
N GLU A 123 -17.50 -25.76 -9.39
CA GLU A 123 -17.89 -25.60 -10.81
C GLU A 123 -18.69 -24.32 -11.13
N ASN A 124 -19.54 -23.86 -10.19
CA ASN A 124 -20.38 -22.67 -10.36
C ASN A 124 -19.83 -21.45 -9.59
N ALA A 125 -18.51 -21.34 -9.44
CA ALA A 125 -17.86 -20.19 -8.83
C ALA A 125 -18.13 -18.88 -9.60
N GLU A 126 -18.29 -17.78 -8.86
CA GLU A 126 -18.46 -16.45 -9.49
C GLU A 126 -17.16 -16.00 -10.16
N PHE A 127 -16.03 -16.37 -9.57
CA PHE A 127 -14.69 -16.07 -10.05
C PHE A 127 -13.83 -17.32 -10.10
N CYS A 128 -12.95 -17.38 -11.09
CA CYS A 128 -11.93 -18.42 -11.16
C CYS A 128 -10.84 -18.13 -10.11
N MET A 129 -10.66 -19.08 -9.19
CA MET A 129 -9.63 -19.06 -8.16
C MET A 129 -8.58 -20.14 -8.42
N LYS A 130 -7.32 -19.85 -8.12
CA LYS A 130 -6.20 -20.81 -8.21
C LYS A 130 -5.08 -20.44 -7.24
N ASP A 131 -4.07 -21.31 -7.17
CA ASP A 131 -2.79 -21.07 -6.50
C ASP A 131 -2.93 -20.64 -5.03
N VAL A 132 -3.73 -21.40 -4.24
CA VAL A 132 -3.91 -21.16 -2.81
C VAL A 132 -2.67 -21.65 -2.03
N GLU A 133 -2.04 -20.74 -1.31
CA GLU A 133 -0.75 -20.96 -0.62
C GLU A 133 -0.76 -20.32 0.77
N ILE A 134 -0.05 -20.92 1.73
CA ILE A 134 0.30 -20.26 3.00
C ILE A 134 1.76 -19.85 2.94
N ILE A 135 2.02 -18.55 3.04
CA ILE A 135 3.34 -17.97 3.14
C ILE A 135 3.77 -17.90 4.61
N PRO A 136 4.86 -18.57 5.01
CA PRO A 136 5.39 -18.47 6.37
C PRO A 136 6.10 -17.12 6.57
N ALA A 137 5.54 -16.29 7.44
CA ALA A 137 6.12 -15.01 7.86
C ALA A 137 5.83 -14.76 9.35
N LYS A 138 6.28 -13.62 9.89
CA LYS A 138 6.00 -13.23 11.28
C LYS A 138 4.50 -13.27 11.60
N VAL A 139 3.68 -12.89 10.63
CA VAL A 139 2.23 -13.19 10.59
C VAL A 139 2.01 -14.00 9.32
N PRO A 140 1.44 -15.22 9.39
CA PRO A 140 1.15 -16.01 8.20
C PRO A 140 0.27 -15.24 7.22
N ILE A 141 0.51 -15.43 5.92
CA ILE A 141 -0.30 -14.84 4.85
C ILE A 141 -0.87 -16.00 4.05
N VAL A 142 -2.18 -15.99 3.81
CA VAL A 142 -2.82 -16.89 2.83
C VAL A 142 -2.86 -16.13 1.52
N LYS A 143 -2.25 -16.68 0.48
CA LYS A 143 -2.21 -16.10 -0.86
C LYS A 143 -3.07 -16.92 -1.81
N CYS A 144 -3.72 -16.27 -2.75
CA CYS A 144 -4.40 -16.92 -3.86
C CYS A 144 -4.43 -16.01 -5.09
N ILE A 145 -4.84 -16.54 -6.24
CA ILE A 145 -5.08 -15.78 -7.46
C ILE A 145 -6.56 -15.87 -7.83
N VAL A 146 -7.21 -14.72 -8.01
CA VAL A 146 -8.62 -14.60 -8.43
C VAL A 146 -8.68 -13.76 -9.70
N GLU A 147 -9.20 -14.31 -10.80
CA GLU A 147 -9.23 -13.64 -12.12
C GLU A 147 -7.87 -13.03 -12.55
N ASN A 148 -6.78 -13.76 -12.30
CA ASN A 148 -5.40 -13.34 -12.55
C ASN A 148 -4.90 -12.15 -11.70
N ILE A 149 -5.60 -11.82 -10.62
CA ILE A 149 -5.15 -10.85 -9.62
C ILE A 149 -4.74 -11.61 -8.36
N ALA A 150 -3.52 -11.37 -7.88
CA ALA A 150 -3.08 -11.91 -6.60
C ALA A 150 -3.84 -11.27 -5.44
N VAL A 151 -4.24 -12.09 -4.47
CA VAL A 151 -4.91 -11.65 -3.25
C VAL A 151 -4.12 -12.18 -2.07
N ASP A 152 -3.61 -11.27 -1.25
CA ASP A 152 -2.83 -11.56 -0.06
C ASP A 152 -3.73 -11.32 1.17
N ILE A 153 -4.06 -12.38 1.89
CA ILE A 153 -4.92 -12.34 3.09
C ILE A 153 -4.07 -12.53 4.33
N SER A 154 -4.12 -11.52 5.20
CA SER A 154 -3.42 -11.49 6.48
C SER A 154 -4.40 -11.36 7.65
N PHE A 155 -3.90 -11.47 8.87
CA PHE A 155 -4.72 -11.32 10.08
C PHE A 155 -4.21 -10.20 10.97
N ASN A 156 -5.13 -9.38 11.46
CA ASN A 156 -4.88 -8.30 12.40
C ASN A 156 -3.77 -7.30 11.96
N GLN A 157 -3.69 -6.93 10.68
CA GLN A 157 -2.72 -5.95 10.18
C GLN A 157 -3.11 -4.50 10.51
N LEU A 158 -3.09 -4.17 11.79
CA LEU A 158 -3.38 -2.81 12.27
C LEU A 158 -2.40 -1.78 11.68
N GLY A 159 -1.11 -2.14 11.55
CA GLY A 159 -0.10 -1.26 10.97
C GLY A 159 -0.42 -0.85 9.53
N GLY A 160 -0.94 -1.78 8.71
CA GLY A 160 -1.37 -1.51 7.34
C GLY A 160 -2.53 -0.52 7.28
N LEU A 161 -3.52 -0.66 8.17
CA LEU A 161 -4.64 0.28 8.27
C LEU A 161 -4.20 1.65 8.80
N CYS A 162 -3.29 1.71 9.78
CA CYS A 162 -2.75 2.97 10.25
C CYS A 162 -2.01 3.72 9.13
N ALA A 163 -1.23 3.03 8.31
CA ALA A 163 -0.55 3.61 7.17
C ALA A 163 -1.55 4.13 6.12
N LEU A 164 -2.60 3.36 5.81
CA LEU A 164 -3.70 3.79 4.94
C LEU A 164 -4.32 5.11 5.43
N CYS A 165 -4.80 5.16 6.67
CA CYS A 165 -5.46 6.35 7.21
C CYS A 165 -4.50 7.56 7.28
N PHE A 166 -3.22 7.32 7.58
CA PHE A 166 -2.22 8.39 7.57
C PHE A 166 -2.04 8.99 6.18
N LEU A 167 -1.88 8.14 5.15
CA LEU A 167 -1.68 8.58 3.77
C LEU A 167 -2.90 9.32 3.22
N GLU A 168 -4.11 8.85 3.52
CA GLU A 168 -5.35 9.56 3.19
C GLU A 168 -5.43 10.93 3.88
N GLY A 169 -5.01 11.00 5.16
CA GLY A 169 -4.95 12.25 5.91
C GLY A 169 -4.00 13.27 5.28
N VAL A 170 -2.80 12.82 4.89
CA VAL A 170 -1.79 13.65 4.21
C VAL A 170 -2.29 14.12 2.85
N ASP A 171 -2.84 13.23 2.03
CA ASP A 171 -3.37 13.58 0.71
C ASP A 171 -4.49 14.63 0.81
N ASN A 172 -5.42 14.47 1.76
CA ASN A 172 -6.46 15.45 2.02
C ASN A 172 -5.92 16.80 2.48
N LEU A 173 -4.86 16.82 3.28
CA LEU A 173 -4.21 18.06 3.72
C LEU A 173 -3.55 18.79 2.54
N ILE A 174 -2.81 18.06 1.71
CA ILE A 174 -2.14 18.62 0.52
C ILE A 174 -3.17 19.20 -0.45
N LYS A 175 -4.27 18.48 -0.73
CA LYS A 175 -5.37 18.96 -1.56
C LYS A 175 -5.94 20.30 -1.06
N LYS A 176 -6.09 20.47 0.25
CA LYS A 176 -6.56 21.74 0.87
C LYS A 176 -5.56 22.87 0.71
N ILE A 177 -4.26 22.60 0.87
CA ILE A 177 -3.20 23.61 0.72
C ILE A 177 -3.15 24.10 -0.73
N ILE A 178 -3.18 23.17 -1.70
CA ILE A 178 -3.15 23.50 -3.13
C ILE A 178 -4.39 24.31 -3.52
N SER A 179 -5.59 23.86 -3.14
CA SER A 179 -6.83 24.56 -3.49
C SER A 179 -6.94 25.95 -2.85
N SER A 180 -6.40 26.12 -1.65
CA SER A 180 -6.32 27.43 -0.97
C SER A 180 -5.27 28.36 -1.59
N SER A 181 -4.20 27.80 -2.17
CA SER A 181 -3.14 28.57 -2.83
C SER A 181 -3.57 29.06 -4.22
N THR A 182 -4.42 28.33 -4.93
CA THR A 182 -5.03 28.76 -6.20
C THR A 182 -6.06 29.88 -6.06
N ALA A 183 -6.51 30.22 -4.84
CA ALA A 183 -7.43 31.33 -4.58
C ALA A 183 -6.70 32.70 -4.46
N PHE A 184 -5.37 32.73 -4.57
CA PHE A 184 -4.54 33.94 -4.45
C PHE A 184 -3.76 34.29 -5.74
N CYS A 185 -4.14 33.72 -6.89
CA CYS A 185 -3.63 34.11 -8.22
C CYS A 185 -4.76 34.62 -9.10
#